data_AF-A0A7R9KF27-F1
#
_entry.id   AF-A0A7R9KF27-F1
#
_cell.length_a   1.000
_cell.length_b   1.000
_cell.length_c   1.000
_cell.angle_alpha   90.00
_cell.angle_beta   90.00
_cell.angle_gamma   90.00
#
_symmetry.space_group_name_H-M   'P 1'
#
loop_
_entity.id
_entity.type
_entity.pdbx_description
1 polymer ?
#
loop_
_entity_poly.entity_id
_entity_poly.type
_entity_poly.pdbx_seq_one_letter_code
_entity_poly.pdbx_strand_id
1 'polypeptide(L)'
;MALCPICGPKLSICCSLLSIWGIIMLVIMGGLLKMKSIAFAEDLLEEYTSAPLKDMDEFLKAADEKYENAAVSTWIAAAIYVATLAFSLFQAFLNKKADKL
;
A
#
# COMPACT_ATOMS: atom_id res chain seq x y z
N MET A 1 -19.17 16.50 -13.50
CA MET A 1 -17.82 16.98 -13.18
C MET A 1 -16.86 15.84 -13.49
N ALA A 2 -16.40 15.81 -14.75
CA ALA A 2 -15.63 14.72 -15.33
C ALA A 2 -14.15 14.90 -15.02
N LEU A 3 -13.59 14.03 -14.18
CA LEU A 3 -12.14 13.94 -14.01
C LEU A 3 -11.63 12.81 -14.94
N CYS A 4 -11.39 13.21 -16.19
CA CYS A 4 -10.57 12.55 -17.22
C CYS A 4 -11.18 11.39 -18.06
N PRO A 5 -11.58 11.66 -19.32
CA PRO A 5 -11.61 10.66 -20.39
C PRO A 5 -10.22 10.59 -21.04
N ILE A 6 -9.17 10.18 -20.31
CA ILE A 6 -7.78 10.21 -20.84
C ILE A 6 -7.26 8.84 -21.26
N CYS A 7 -7.96 7.75 -20.98
CA CYS A 7 -7.54 6.50 -21.60
C CYS A 7 -8.67 5.61 -22.09
N GLY A 8 -8.54 5.22 -23.37
CA GLY A 8 -9.51 4.42 -24.08
C GLY A 8 -9.78 3.07 -23.38
N PRO A 9 -10.86 2.36 -23.78
CA PRO A 9 -11.39 1.19 -23.07
C PRO A 9 -10.36 0.09 -22.76
N LYS A 10 -9.27 0.01 -23.54
CA LYS A 10 -8.17 -0.95 -23.35
C LYS A 10 -7.18 -0.55 -22.24
N LEU A 11 -6.93 0.74 -22.02
CA LEU A 11 -6.00 1.20 -20.99
C LEU A 11 -6.68 1.31 -19.62
N SER A 12 -7.99 1.57 -19.57
CA SER A 12 -8.77 1.56 -18.32
C SER A 12 -8.78 0.18 -17.64
N ILE A 13 -8.93 -0.91 -18.41
CA ILE A 13 -8.87 -2.28 -17.88
C ILE A 13 -7.48 -2.60 -17.32
N CYS A 14 -6.42 -2.19 -18.02
CA CYS A 14 -5.05 -2.39 -17.56
C CYS A 14 -4.78 -1.64 -16.24
N CYS A 15 -5.25 -0.40 -16.13
CA CYS A 15 -5.11 0.41 -14.92
C CYS A 15 -5.89 -0.18 -13.74
N SER A 16 -7.09 -0.71 -13.98
CA SER A 16 -7.85 -1.42 -12.95
C SER A 16 -7.16 -2.70 -12.47
N LEU A 17 -6.59 -3.50 -13.38
CA LEU A 17 -5.86 -4.72 -13.04
C LEU A 17 -4.57 -4.42 -12.24
N LEU A 18 -3.80 -3.40 -12.66
CA LEU A 18 -2.62 -2.95 -11.93
C LEU A 18 -2.97 -2.39 -10.55
N SER A 19 -4.10 -1.69 -10.42
CA SER A 19 -4.54 -1.16 -9.14
C SER A 19 -5.01 -2.28 -8.19
N ILE A 20 -5.73 -3.30 -8.69
CA ILE A 20 -6.07 -4.51 -7.92
C ILE A 20 -4.79 -5.23 -7.47
N TRP A 21 -3.83 -5.40 -8.39
CA TRP A 21 -2.55 -6.03 -8.08
C TRP A 21 -1.75 -5.26 -7.02
N GLY A 22 -1.67 -3.93 -7.15
CA GLY A 22 -0.99 -3.06 -6.19
C GLY A 22 -1.64 -3.12 -4.79
N ILE A 23 -2.97 -3.18 -4.71
CA ILE A 23 -3.70 -3.34 -3.45
C ILE A 23 -3.35 -4.69 -2.79
N ILE A 24 -3.34 -5.79 -3.56
CA ILE A 24 -2.99 -7.11 -3.04
C ILE A 24 -1.56 -7.10 -2.48
N MET A 25 -0.60 -6.52 -3.21
CA MET A 25 0.79 -6.42 -2.78
C MET A 25 0.93 -5.60 -1.49
N LEU A 26 0.27 -4.43 -1.41
CA LEU A 26 0.29 -3.58 -0.22
C LEU A 26 -0.33 -4.24 1.02
N VAL A 27 -1.41 -5.00 0.86
CA VAL A 27 -2.06 -5.72 1.97
C VAL A 27 -1.18 -6.86 2.47
N ILE A 28 -0.55 -7.62 1.56
CA ILE A 28 0.39 -8.70 1.92
C ILE A 28 1.60 -8.10 2.66
N MET A 29 2.18 -7.03 2.12
CA MET A 29 3.33 -6.35 2.72
C MET A 29 2.99 -5.78 4.11
N GLY A 30 1.87 -5.07 4.24
CA GLY A 30 1.39 -4.56 5.54
C GLY A 30 1.11 -5.68 6.56
N GLY A 31 0.58 -6.81 6.11
CA GLY A 31 0.37 -7.98 6.97
C GLY A 31 1.69 -8.61 7.46
N LEU A 32 2.68 -8.75 6.58
CA LEU A 32 4.00 -9.28 6.92
C LEU A 32 4.79 -8.36 7.86
N LEU A 33 4.67 -7.04 7.68
CA LEU A 33 5.24 -6.01 8.56
C LEU A 33 4.63 -6.11 9.97
N LYS A 34 3.31 -6.29 10.08
CA LYS A 34 2.62 -6.49 11.37
C LYS A 34 3.04 -7.79 12.09
N MET A 35 3.45 -8.81 11.33
CA MET A 35 3.98 -10.06 11.88
C MET A 35 5.48 -9.97 12.22
N LYS A 36 6.12 -8.80 12.10
CA LYS A 36 7.56 -8.60 12.32
C LYS A 36 8.41 -9.62 11.54
N SER A 37 8.07 -9.81 10.26
CA SER A 37 8.73 -10.78 9.40
C SER A 37 10.21 -10.43 9.19
N ILE A 38 11.09 -11.42 9.36
CA ILE A 38 12.55 -11.29 9.18
C ILE A 38 12.91 -10.78 7.77
N ALA A 39 12.06 -11.04 6.77
CA ALA A 39 12.26 -10.58 5.39
C ALA A 39 12.31 -9.04 5.24
N PHE A 40 11.77 -8.28 6.19
CA PHE A 40 11.84 -6.81 6.20
C PHE A 40 12.86 -6.28 7.21
N ALA A 41 13.55 -7.16 7.94
CA ALA A 41 14.54 -6.76 8.94
C ALA A 41 15.74 -6.07 8.27
N GLU A 42 16.17 -6.60 7.14
CA GLU A 42 17.25 -6.04 6.34
C GLU A 42 16.92 -4.63 5.82
N ASP A 43 15.69 -4.41 5.35
CA ASP A 43 15.23 -3.13 4.79
C ASP A 43 15.02 -2.06 5.88
N LEU A 44 14.48 -2.45 7.05
CA LEU A 44 14.15 -1.53 8.14
C LEU A 44 15.32 -1.22 9.08
N LEU A 45 16.31 -2.11 9.17
CA LEU A 45 17.40 -2.05 10.14
C LEU A 45 18.77 -1.79 9.50
N GLU A 46 18.81 -1.48 8.20
CA GLU A 46 20.04 -1.11 7.48
C GLU A 46 20.78 0.04 8.19
N GLU A 47 20.03 1.03 8.68
CA GLU A 47 20.57 2.20 9.41
C GLU A 47 21.24 1.83 10.75
N TYR A 48 20.78 0.76 11.40
CA TYR A 48 21.31 0.30 12.70
C TYR A 48 22.52 -0.63 12.58
N THR A 49 22.79 -1.18 11.40
CA THR A 49 24.00 -1.98 11.14
C THR A 49 25.29 -1.15 11.21
N SER A 50 25.16 0.18 11.04
CA SER A 50 26.29 1.12 11.00
C SER A 50 26.60 1.81 12.33
N ALA A 51 25.69 1.69 13.32
CA ALA A 51 25.81 2.37 14.62
C ALA A 51 26.17 1.34 15.70
N PRO A 52 27.17 1.62 16.57
CA PRO A 52 27.48 0.74 17.68
C PRO A 52 26.37 0.81 18.73
N LEU A 53 25.35 -0.05 18.59
CA LEU A 53 24.35 -0.26 19.63
C LEU A 53 25.05 -0.88 20.84
N LYS A 54 25.05 -0.14 21.94
CA LYS A 54 25.69 -0.54 23.20
C LYS A 54 24.96 -1.69 23.89
N ASP A 55 23.68 -1.91 23.58
CA ASP A 55 22.83 -2.91 24.21
C ASP A 55 21.86 -3.58 23.23
N MET A 56 21.73 -4.92 23.35
CA MET A 56 20.80 -5.75 22.55
C MET A 56 19.33 -5.39 22.81
N ASP A 57 18.99 -5.03 24.04
CA ASP A 57 17.62 -4.65 24.42
C ASP A 57 17.19 -3.33 23.76
N GLU A 58 18.11 -2.37 23.64
CA GLU A 58 17.85 -1.10 22.97
C GLU A 58 17.65 -1.29 21.46
N PHE A 59 18.43 -2.20 20.85
CA PHE A 59 18.23 -2.61 19.46
C PHE A 59 16.87 -3.25 19.22
N LEU A 60 16.47 -4.21 20.06
CA LEU A 60 15.18 -4.89 19.92
C LEU A 60 14.01 -3.92 20.02
N LYS A 61 14.07 -2.96 20.95
CA LYS A 61 13.03 -1.94 21.13
C LYS A 61 12.98 -0.97 19.94
N ALA A 62 14.13 -0.49 19.47
CA ALA A 62 14.20 0.38 18.30
C ALA A 62 13.72 -0.32 17.02
N ALA A 63 14.07 -1.60 16.86
CA ALA A 63 13.58 -2.41 15.76
C ALA A 63 12.06 -2.52 15.80
N ASP A 64 11.49 -2.81 16.98
CA ASP A 64 10.05 -2.97 17.12
C ASP A 64 9.26 -1.70 16.75
N GLU A 65 9.74 -0.54 17.21
CA GLU A 65 9.16 0.76 16.86
C GLU A 65 9.19 1.02 15.34
N LYS A 66 10.27 0.61 14.65
CA LYS A 66 10.39 0.77 13.20
C LYS A 66 9.42 -0.14 12.45
N TYR A 67 9.24 -1.38 12.88
CA TYR A 67 8.26 -2.31 12.31
C TYR A 67 6.83 -1.78 12.45
N GLU A 68 6.45 -1.30 13.64
CA GLU A 68 5.12 -0.75 13.87
C GLU A 68 4.87 0.52 13.02
N ASN A 69 5.84 1.43 12.95
CA ASN A 69 5.72 2.63 12.13
C ASN A 69 5.60 2.33 10.63
N ALA A 70 6.39 1.38 10.12
CA ALA A 70 6.33 0.94 8.74
C ALA A 70 5.01 0.20 8.43
N ALA A 71 4.52 -0.62 9.36
CA ALA A 71 3.24 -1.31 9.23
C ALA A 71 2.07 -0.32 9.15
N VAL A 72 2.04 0.68 10.04
CA VAL A 72 0.97 1.69 10.09
C VAL A 72 0.92 2.51 8.81
N SER A 73 2.05 3.04 8.35
CA SER A 73 2.12 3.83 7.12
C SER A 73 1.72 3.03 5.88
N THR A 74 2.16 1.77 5.78
CA THR A 74 1.78 0.86 4.69
C THR A 74 0.27 0.54 4.70
N TRP A 75 -0.31 0.35 5.88
CA TRP A 75 -1.75 0.09 6.03
C TRP A 75 -2.60 1.30 5.67
N ILE A 76 -2.18 2.51 6.05
CA ILE A 76 -2.82 3.76 5.64
C ILE A 76 -2.75 3.93 4.12
N ALA A 77 -1.58 3.70 3.52
CA ALA A 77 -1.43 3.74 2.06
C ALA A 77 -2.38 2.75 1.39
N ALA A 78 -2.41 1.49 1.84
CA ALA A 78 -3.33 0.48 1.31
C ALA A 78 -4.80 0.95 1.39
N ALA A 79 -5.22 1.53 2.51
CA ALA A 79 -6.58 2.05 2.68
C ALA A 79 -6.90 3.18 1.68
N ILE A 80 -5.97 4.10 1.44
CA ILE A 80 -6.14 5.19 0.47
C ILE A 80 -6.27 4.63 -0.95
N TYR A 81 -5.42 3.68 -1.35
CA TYR A 81 -5.49 3.05 -2.68
C TYR A 81 -6.82 2.31 -2.89
N VAL A 82 -7.31 1.58 -1.88
CA VAL A 82 -8.63 0.93 -1.92
C VAL A 82 -9.76 1.96 -2.06
N ALA A 83 -9.72 3.05 -1.29
CA ALA A 83 -10.73 4.11 -1.36
C ALA A 83 -10.77 4.80 -2.74
N THR A 84 -9.61 5.12 -3.31
CA THR A 84 -9.52 5.72 -4.64
C THR A 84 -10.03 4.78 -5.73
N LEU A 85 -9.70 3.48 -5.65
CA LEU A 85 -10.23 2.48 -6.59
C LEU A 85 -11.76 2.34 -6.46
N ALA A 86 -12.28 2.24 -5.25
CA ALA A 86 -13.72 2.17 -5.00
C ALA A 86 -14.45 3.39 -5.56
N PHE A 87 -13.90 4.59 -5.38
CA PHE A 87 -14.44 5.82 -5.93
C PHE A 87 -14.42 5.83 -7.47
N SER A 88 -13.32 5.38 -8.08
CA SER A 88 -13.21 5.27 -9.55
C SER A 88 -14.21 4.26 -10.13
N LEU A 89 -14.40 3.11 -9.48
CA LEU A 89 -15.39 2.11 -9.87
C LEU A 89 -16.82 2.62 -9.71
N PHE A 90 -17.11 3.33 -8.62
CA PHE A 90 -18.40 3.95 -8.37
C PHE A 90 -18.74 4.98 -9.46
N GLN A 91 -17.78 5.84 -9.80
CA GLN A 91 -17.91 6.79 -10.92
C GLN A 91 -18.16 6.08 -12.26
N ALA A 92 -17.39 5.03 -12.56
CA ALA A 92 -17.56 4.26 -13.79
C ALA A 92 -18.93 3.58 -13.87
N PHE A 93 -19.45 3.05 -12.75
CA PHE A 93 -20.77 2.42 -12.70
C PHE A 93 -21.90 3.43 -12.96
N LEU A 94 -21.83 4.61 -12.34
CA LEU A 94 -22.80 5.67 -12.57
C LEU A 94 -22.76 6.19 -14.01
N ASN A 95 -21.58 6.35 -14.60
CA ASN A 95 -21.42 6.81 -15.98
C ASN A 95 -21.99 5.79 -16.99
N LYS A 96 -21.78 4.48 -16.76
CA LYS A 96 -22.38 3.41 -17.58
C LYS A 96 -23.90 3.33 -17.46
N LYS A 97 -24.47 3.77 -16.34
CA LYS A 97 -25.93 3.84 -16.15
C LYS A 97 -26.54 5.01 -16.90
N ALA A 98 -25.87 6.15 -16.93
CA ALA A 98 -26.31 7.34 -17.66
C ALA A 98 -26.25 7.16 -19.18
N ASP A 99 -25.26 6.43 -19.69
CA ASP A 99 -25.10 6.13 -21.13
C ASP A 99 -26.16 5.15 -21.68
N LYS A 100 -26.90 4.47 -20.80
CA LYS A 100 -27.96 3.51 -21.16
C LYS A 100 -29.38 4.11 -21.12
N LEU A 101 -29.53 5.40 -20.81
CA LEU A 101 -30.80 6.13 -20.81
C LEU A 101 -30.87 7.05 -22.03
#